data_AF-A0A7K2KYQ0-F1
#
_entry.id   AF-A0A7K2KYQ0-F1
#
_cell.length_a   1.000
_cell.length_b   1.000
_cell.length_c   1.000
_cell.angle_alpha   90.00
_cell.angle_beta   90.00
_cell.angle_gamma   90.00
#
_symmetry.space_group_name_H-M   'P 1'
#
loop_
_entity.id
_entity.type
_entity.pdbx_description
1 polymer ?
#
loop_
_entity_poly.entity_id
_entity_poly.type
_entity_poly.pdbx_seq_one_letter_code
_entity_poly.pdbx_strand_id
1 'polypeptide(L)'
;VHYREEWRETYQNPDSLVGGGWQAYDRIEATGNIAGAAAPEVVARDRSGVLWLYQGTGNGRVPFTTRTRIGGGWQAYTLLTGGSDLTGDGRPDLVATDGSGRLWLYRSTGSATGPFAARRLIGGGGWQTYDRIAATGNLAGAAHG
;
A
#
# COMPACT_ATOMS: atom_id res chain seq x y z
N VAL A 1 47.22 -18.52 -17.12
CA VAL A 1 46.06 -17.70 -17.53
C VAL A 1 44.98 -18.63 -18.04
N HIS A 2 43.91 -18.81 -17.28
CA HIS A 2 42.70 -19.51 -17.71
C HIS A 2 41.53 -18.90 -16.94
N TYR A 3 40.72 -18.10 -17.64
CA TYR A 3 39.44 -17.60 -17.13
C TYR A 3 38.36 -18.52 -17.70
N ARG A 4 37.55 -19.16 -16.84
CA ARG A 4 36.34 -19.88 -17.24
C ARG A 4 35.13 -18.96 -17.03
N GLU A 5 34.36 -18.78 -18.10
CA GLU A 5 33.06 -18.10 -18.13
C GLU A 5 31.98 -19.08 -17.66
N GLU A 6 31.41 -18.88 -16.45
CA GLU A 6 30.32 -19.73 -15.93
C GLU A 6 29.08 -18.92 -15.45
N TRP A 7 28.90 -17.68 -15.90
CA TRP A 7 27.84 -16.80 -15.37
C TRP A 7 26.54 -16.72 -16.20
N ARG A 8 26.07 -17.80 -16.83
CA ARG A 8 24.90 -17.73 -17.74
C ARG A 8 23.65 -18.54 -17.37
N GLU A 9 23.46 -19.00 -16.14
CA GLU A 9 22.28 -19.83 -15.81
C GLU A 9 21.29 -19.32 -14.75
N THR A 10 21.44 -18.11 -14.21
CA THR A 10 20.51 -17.58 -13.18
C THR A 10 19.69 -16.36 -13.58
N TYR A 11 19.59 -16.02 -14.86
CA TYR A 11 18.59 -15.08 -15.34
C TYR A 11 17.24 -15.80 -15.55
N GLN A 12 16.60 -16.19 -14.44
CA GLN A 12 15.18 -16.55 -14.47
C GLN A 12 14.37 -15.26 -14.65
N ASN A 13 14.04 -14.99 -15.90
CA ASN A 13 12.97 -14.11 -16.40
C ASN A 13 12.50 -13.01 -15.43
N PRO A 14 13.05 -11.78 -15.49
CA PRO A 14 12.72 -10.70 -14.56
C PRO A 14 11.27 -10.17 -14.68
N ASP A 15 10.53 -10.57 -15.71
CA ASP A 15 9.20 -10.02 -16.00
C ASP A 15 8.09 -11.07 -15.79
N SER A 16 7.79 -11.37 -14.53
CA SER A 16 6.54 -12.06 -14.22
C SER A 16 5.40 -11.04 -14.24
N LEU A 17 4.54 -11.09 -15.27
CA LEU A 17 3.33 -10.28 -15.34
C LEU A 17 2.42 -10.59 -14.13
N VAL A 18 2.25 -9.63 -13.23
CA VAL A 18 1.48 -9.74 -11.97
C VAL A 18 -0.06 -9.75 -12.19
N GLY A 19 -0.50 -9.80 -13.46
CA GLY A 19 -1.91 -9.84 -13.88
C GLY A 19 -2.30 -8.69 -14.81
N GLY A 20 -3.46 -8.80 -15.48
CA GLY A 20 -4.04 -7.74 -16.32
C GLY A 20 -5.13 -6.94 -15.59
N GLY A 21 -5.57 -5.81 -16.15
CA GLY A 21 -6.69 -5.02 -15.59
C GLY A 21 -6.29 -3.80 -14.75
N TRP A 22 -4.99 -3.58 -14.54
CA TRP A 22 -4.47 -2.50 -13.70
C TRP A 22 -4.84 -1.09 -14.19
N GLN A 23 -5.14 -0.93 -15.48
CA GLN A 23 -5.62 0.33 -16.07
C GLN A 23 -6.96 0.82 -15.49
N ALA A 24 -7.72 -0.05 -14.78
CA ALA A 24 -8.93 0.32 -14.07
C ALA A 24 -8.66 1.18 -12.81
N TYR A 25 -7.41 1.22 -12.35
CA TYR A 25 -6.98 1.94 -11.15
C TYR A 25 -6.33 3.28 -11.50
N ASP A 26 -6.62 4.31 -10.70
CA ASP A 26 -6.00 5.65 -10.81
C ASP A 26 -4.98 5.92 -9.69
N ARG A 27 -4.97 5.07 -8.65
CA ARG A 27 -4.02 5.04 -7.54
C ARG A 27 -3.76 3.60 -7.10
N ILE A 28 -2.51 3.29 -6.83
CA ILE A 28 -2.06 2.00 -6.31
C ILE A 28 -0.97 2.29 -5.28
N GLU A 29 -1.14 1.83 -4.05
CA GLU A 29 -0.20 2.05 -2.95
C GLU A 29 0.18 0.72 -2.31
N ALA A 30 1.48 0.47 -2.17
CA ALA A 30 1.98 -0.62 -1.35
C ALA A 30 1.88 -0.21 0.12
N THR A 31 1.18 -1.01 0.93
CA THR A 31 0.86 -0.63 2.31
C THR A 31 1.61 -1.45 3.36
N GLY A 32 2.35 -2.49 2.97
CA GLY A 32 2.86 -3.47 3.92
C GLY A 32 1.72 -4.36 4.43
N ASN A 33 1.70 -4.74 5.71
CA ASN A 33 0.70 -5.66 6.27
C ASN A 33 -0.38 -4.94 7.09
N ILE A 34 -1.45 -4.48 6.44
CA ILE A 34 -2.56 -3.73 7.07
C ILE A 34 -3.72 -4.64 7.53
N ALA A 35 -3.85 -5.82 6.92
CA ALA A 35 -4.98 -6.73 7.07
C ALA A 35 -4.59 -8.16 7.48
N GLY A 36 -3.32 -8.38 7.86
CA GLY A 36 -2.86 -9.62 8.49
C GLY A 36 -2.45 -10.73 7.52
N ALA A 37 -2.22 -10.43 6.24
CA ALA A 37 -1.75 -11.44 5.30
C ALA A 37 -0.33 -11.95 5.60
N ALA A 38 0.02 -13.09 5.00
CA ALA A 38 1.35 -13.71 5.10
C ALA A 38 2.44 -12.94 4.35
N ALA A 39 2.06 -12.01 3.46
CA ALA A 39 2.96 -11.20 2.65
C ALA A 39 2.44 -9.76 2.52
N PRO A 40 3.27 -8.80 2.07
CA PRO A 40 2.86 -7.41 1.88
C PRO A 40 1.62 -7.26 1.01
N GLU A 41 0.83 -6.26 1.33
CA GLU A 41 -0.48 -5.98 0.76
C GLU A 41 -0.45 -4.65 -0.01
N VAL A 42 -1.43 -4.49 -0.90
CA VAL A 42 -1.61 -3.31 -1.74
C VAL A 42 -3.05 -2.81 -1.61
N VAL A 43 -3.22 -1.50 -1.58
CA VAL A 43 -4.52 -0.89 -1.83
C VAL A 43 -4.54 -0.24 -3.19
N ALA A 44 -5.68 -0.32 -3.88
CA ALA A 44 -5.85 0.28 -5.19
C ALA A 44 -7.20 0.97 -5.29
N ARG A 45 -7.21 2.22 -5.76
CA ARG A 45 -8.44 2.99 -6.00
C ARG A 45 -8.81 2.91 -7.46
N ASP A 46 -10.02 2.45 -7.72
CA ASP A 46 -10.55 2.45 -9.09
C ASP A 46 -11.06 3.84 -9.48
N ARG A 47 -11.26 4.05 -10.79
CA ARG A 47 -11.73 5.34 -11.33
C ARG A 47 -13.13 5.76 -10.85
N SER A 48 -13.90 4.85 -10.24
CA SER A 48 -15.19 5.18 -9.61
C SER A 48 -15.04 5.64 -8.16
N GLY A 49 -13.81 5.67 -7.63
CA GLY A 49 -13.51 6.08 -6.27
C GLY A 49 -13.71 4.97 -5.23
N VAL A 50 -13.77 3.70 -5.64
CA VAL A 50 -13.78 2.57 -4.71
C VAL A 50 -12.35 2.13 -4.41
N LEU A 51 -12.03 2.00 -3.12
CA LEU A 51 -10.77 1.43 -2.66
C LEU A 51 -10.92 -0.07 -2.46
N TRP A 52 -9.93 -0.79 -2.97
CA TRP A 52 -9.83 -2.24 -2.92
C TRP A 52 -8.55 -2.64 -2.19
N LEU A 53 -8.62 -3.73 -1.43
CA LEU A 53 -7.48 -4.39 -0.80
C LEU A 53 -7.08 -5.61 -1.62
N TYR A 54 -5.79 -5.75 -1.89
CA TYR A 54 -5.15 -6.92 -2.45
C TYR A 54 -4.21 -7.53 -1.40
N GLN A 55 -4.61 -8.66 -0.83
CA GLN A 55 -3.77 -9.34 0.16
C GLN A 55 -2.70 -10.18 -0.51
N GLY A 56 -1.46 -10.07 -0.04
CA GLY A 56 -0.34 -10.85 -0.53
C GLY A 56 -0.45 -12.32 -0.17
N THR A 57 -0.18 -13.20 -1.13
CA THR A 57 -0.22 -14.66 -0.90
C THR A 57 1.11 -15.25 -0.43
N GLY A 58 2.22 -14.52 -0.63
CA GLY A 58 3.59 -15.02 -0.44
C GLY A 58 4.10 -15.88 -1.60
N ASN A 59 3.30 -16.10 -2.65
CA ASN A 59 3.70 -16.84 -3.84
C ASN A 59 3.93 -15.89 -5.02
N GLY A 60 5.17 -15.77 -5.51
CA GLY A 60 5.52 -14.88 -6.63
C GLY A 60 4.80 -15.17 -7.95
N ARG A 61 4.24 -16.37 -8.15
CA ARG A 61 3.43 -16.70 -9.34
C ARG A 61 1.97 -16.26 -9.24
N VAL A 62 1.46 -16.11 -8.02
CA VAL A 62 0.07 -15.69 -7.74
C VAL A 62 0.13 -14.69 -6.59
N PRO A 63 0.69 -13.49 -6.80
CA PRO A 63 1.14 -12.62 -5.70
C PRO A 63 0.01 -12.08 -4.83
N PHE A 64 -1.22 -12.00 -5.36
CA PHE A 64 -2.37 -11.46 -4.65
C PHE A 64 -3.57 -12.40 -4.67
N THR A 65 -4.35 -12.36 -3.60
CA THR A 65 -5.69 -12.94 -3.52
C THR A 65 -6.70 -12.13 -4.37
N THR A 66 -7.92 -12.64 -4.51
CA THR A 66 -9.04 -11.86 -5.02
C THR A 66 -9.24 -10.60 -4.16
N ARG A 67 -9.38 -9.45 -4.82
CA ARG A 67 -9.53 -8.16 -4.15
C ARG A 67 -10.75 -8.11 -3.21
N THR A 68 -10.57 -7.50 -2.05
CA THR A 68 -11.64 -7.21 -1.08
C THR A 68 -12.05 -5.75 -1.18
N ARG A 69 -13.35 -5.46 -1.19
CA ARG A 69 -13.85 -4.08 -1.23
C ARG A 69 -13.71 -3.42 0.14
N ILE A 70 -12.98 -2.30 0.21
CA ILE A 70 -12.93 -1.47 1.42
C ILE A 70 -14.12 -0.52 1.46
N GLY A 71 -14.39 0.20 0.37
CA GLY A 71 -15.51 1.15 0.30
C GLY A 71 -15.39 2.16 -0.83
N GLY A 72 -16.47 2.93 -1.06
CA GLY A 72 -16.49 4.06 -2.01
C GLY A 72 -16.15 5.39 -1.34
N GLY A 73 -16.10 6.48 -2.13
CA GLY A 73 -15.86 7.84 -1.61
C GLY A 73 -14.38 8.24 -1.56
N TRP A 74 -13.47 7.34 -1.98
CA TRP A 74 -12.03 7.60 -1.92
C TRP A 74 -11.54 8.58 -2.98
N GLN A 75 -12.38 8.98 -3.95
CA GLN A 75 -12.10 10.10 -4.86
C GLN A 75 -12.02 11.45 -4.14
N ALA A 76 -12.45 11.53 -2.87
CA ALA A 76 -12.26 12.72 -2.04
C ALA A 76 -10.78 12.99 -1.71
N TYR A 77 -9.91 12.00 -1.91
CA TYR A 77 -8.48 12.08 -1.60
C TYR A 77 -7.65 12.32 -2.85
N THR A 78 -6.76 13.32 -2.82
CA THR A 78 -5.86 13.63 -3.94
C THR A 78 -4.58 12.79 -3.87
N LEU A 79 -4.14 12.50 -2.64
CA LEU A 79 -2.94 11.73 -2.33
C LEU A 79 -3.25 10.64 -1.31
N LEU A 80 -2.60 9.49 -1.48
CA LEU A 80 -2.61 8.37 -0.55
C LEU A 80 -1.16 7.90 -0.40
N THR A 81 -0.75 7.48 0.79
CA THR A 81 0.48 6.71 0.98
C THR A 81 0.31 5.86 2.24
N GLY A 82 0.83 4.64 2.22
CA GLY A 82 0.88 3.76 3.39
C GLY A 82 2.27 3.16 3.57
N GLY A 83 2.44 2.28 4.55
CA GLY A 83 3.69 1.52 4.74
C GLY A 83 4.56 1.96 5.92
N SER A 84 4.17 2.99 6.66
CA SER A 84 4.79 3.38 7.93
C SER A 84 3.81 3.12 9.08
N ASP A 85 4.29 2.55 10.19
CA ASP A 85 3.52 2.49 11.44
C ASP A 85 3.55 3.88 12.08
N LEU A 86 2.42 4.60 12.04
CA LEU A 86 2.29 5.96 12.55
C LEU A 86 1.61 6.00 13.92
N THR A 87 1.15 4.85 14.40
CA THR A 87 0.44 4.72 15.67
C THR A 87 1.23 3.94 16.72
N GLY A 88 2.29 3.25 16.33
CA GLY A 88 3.13 2.41 17.20
C GLY A 88 2.46 1.09 17.55
N ASP A 89 1.48 0.63 16.77
CA ASP A 89 0.74 -0.62 17.05
C ASP A 89 1.34 -1.85 16.36
N GLY A 90 2.49 -1.68 15.70
CA GLY A 90 3.21 -2.72 14.99
C GLY A 90 2.66 -2.99 13.58
N ARG A 91 1.69 -2.20 13.10
CA ARG A 91 1.13 -2.32 11.76
C ARG A 91 1.36 -1.03 10.98
N PRO A 92 1.70 -1.11 9.69
CA PRO A 92 1.75 0.08 8.86
C PRO A 92 0.36 0.69 8.74
N ASP A 93 0.29 2.01 8.74
CA ASP A 93 -0.92 2.81 8.57
C ASP A 93 -1.01 3.38 7.16
N LEU A 94 -2.18 3.95 6.83
CA LEU A 94 -2.41 4.73 5.62
C LEU A 94 -2.66 6.19 6.00
N VAL A 95 -2.10 7.13 5.23
CA VAL A 95 -2.49 8.54 5.28
C VAL A 95 -3.04 8.99 3.94
N ALA A 96 -3.98 9.92 3.99
CA ALA A 96 -4.63 10.45 2.81
C ALA A 96 -4.88 11.96 2.92
N THR A 97 -4.54 12.69 1.87
CA THR A 97 -4.80 14.13 1.77
C THR A 97 -6.10 14.34 1.02
N ASP A 98 -7.06 15.04 1.61
CA ASP A 98 -8.32 15.36 0.94
C ASP A 98 -8.20 16.56 0.01
N GLY A 99 -9.21 16.78 -0.84
CA GLY A 99 -9.25 17.91 -1.78
C GLY A 99 -9.23 19.31 -1.12
N SER A 100 -9.47 19.41 0.18
CA SER A 100 -9.32 20.66 0.96
C SER A 100 -7.94 20.82 1.58
N GLY A 101 -7.04 19.86 1.37
CA GLY A 101 -5.67 19.89 1.91
C GLY A 101 -5.55 19.44 3.35
N ARG A 102 -6.55 18.75 3.90
CA ARG A 102 -6.45 18.13 5.22
C ARG A 102 -5.80 16.77 5.11
N LEU A 103 -4.93 16.46 6.07
CA LEU A 103 -4.28 15.16 6.18
C LEU A 103 -5.01 14.28 7.18
N TRP A 104 -5.39 13.09 6.73
CA TRP A 104 -6.12 12.09 7.51
C TRP A 104 -5.28 10.84 7.72
N LEU A 105 -5.28 10.34 8.95
CA LEU A 105 -4.72 9.05 9.33
C LEU A 105 -5.80 7.98 9.33
N TYR A 106 -5.50 6.86 8.70
CA TYR A 106 -6.27 5.62 8.70
C TYR A 106 -5.46 4.55 9.40
N ARG A 107 -5.76 4.34 10.68
CA ARG A 107 -5.08 3.31 11.47
C ARG A 107 -5.50 1.92 10.99
N SER A 108 -4.53 1.05 10.75
CA SER A 108 -4.79 -0.34 10.37
C SER A 108 -5.41 -1.15 11.51
N THR A 109 -6.25 -2.14 11.19
CA THR A 109 -6.90 -3.01 12.18
C THR A 109 -6.36 -4.44 12.18
N GLY A 110 -5.62 -4.82 11.13
CA GLY A 110 -5.22 -6.21 10.91
C GLY A 110 -6.36 -7.10 10.39
N SER A 111 -7.46 -6.53 9.88
CA SER A 111 -8.60 -7.31 9.35
C SER A 111 -8.97 -6.92 7.93
N ALA A 112 -9.01 -7.89 7.01
CA ALA A 112 -9.34 -7.65 5.60
C ALA A 112 -10.77 -7.10 5.37
N THR A 113 -11.73 -7.44 6.25
CA THR A 113 -13.13 -6.98 6.11
C THR A 113 -13.37 -5.59 6.70
N GLY A 114 -12.40 -5.06 7.42
CA GLY A 114 -12.45 -3.72 8.00
C GLY A 114 -11.04 -3.20 8.24
N PRO A 115 -10.23 -2.99 7.20
CA PRO A 115 -8.78 -2.81 7.33
C PRO A 115 -8.38 -1.53 8.03
N PHE A 116 -9.28 -0.54 8.10
CA PHE A 116 -9.01 0.73 8.76
C PHE A 116 -10.08 1.05 9.81
N ALA A 117 -9.62 1.64 10.91
CA ALA A 117 -10.48 2.29 11.87
C ALA A 117 -11.08 3.60 11.31
N ALA A 118 -11.93 4.26 12.10
CA ALA A 118 -12.39 5.61 11.77
C ALA A 118 -11.20 6.55 11.60
N ARG A 119 -11.20 7.33 10.51
CA ARG A 119 -10.12 8.26 10.17
C ARG A 119 -9.93 9.34 11.25
N ARG A 120 -8.69 9.74 11.50
CA ARG A 120 -8.32 10.83 12.41
C ARG A 120 -7.68 11.98 11.64
N LEU A 121 -8.09 13.22 11.91
CA LEU A 121 -7.41 14.39 11.33
C LEU A 121 -6.05 14.56 12.00
N ILE A 122 -4.98 14.64 11.21
CA ILE A 122 -3.61 14.85 11.69
C ILE A 122 -2.94 16.08 11.08
N GLY A 123 -3.57 16.73 10.09
CA GLY A 123 -3.17 18.03 9.56
C GLY A 123 -4.39 18.82 9.11
N GLY A 124 -4.56 20.04 9.65
CA GLY A 124 -5.77 20.85 9.44
C GLY A 124 -5.89 21.55 8.08
N GLY A 125 -4.83 21.57 7.28
CA GLY A 125 -4.78 22.25 5.98
C GLY A 125 -3.35 22.35 5.46
N GLY A 126 -3.19 22.83 4.22
CA GLY A 126 -1.89 23.11 3.61
C GLY A 126 -1.25 21.92 2.88
N TRP A 127 -1.77 20.70 3.05
CA TRP A 127 -1.20 19.51 2.43
C TRP A 127 -1.48 19.40 0.93
N GLN A 128 -2.41 20.20 0.40
CA GLN A 128 -2.65 20.32 -1.04
C GLN A 128 -1.51 21.01 -1.79
N THR A 129 -0.57 21.66 -1.07
CA THR A 129 0.60 22.28 -1.70
C THR A 129 1.64 21.25 -2.15
N TYR A 130 1.55 20.01 -1.66
CA TYR A 130 2.46 18.95 -2.01
C TYR A 130 1.91 18.16 -3.18
N ASP A 131 2.72 17.94 -4.20
CA ASP A 131 2.35 17.11 -5.35
C ASP A 131 2.45 15.61 -5.03
N ARG A 132 3.21 15.25 -3.99
CA ARG A 132 3.44 13.87 -3.54
C ARG A 132 3.63 13.81 -2.03
N ILE A 133 3.16 12.72 -1.44
CA ILE A 133 3.52 12.25 -0.10
C ILE A 133 4.06 10.83 -0.25
N ALA A 134 5.05 10.47 0.55
CA ALA A 134 5.62 9.14 0.54
C ALA A 134 5.93 8.70 1.97
N ALA A 135 5.60 7.46 2.28
CA ALA A 135 6.08 6.76 3.47
C ALA A 135 7.46 6.18 3.18
N THR A 136 8.42 6.40 4.07
CA THR A 136 9.82 5.96 3.88
C THR A 136 10.20 4.74 4.72
N GLY A 137 9.22 4.06 5.33
CA GLY A 137 9.42 2.92 6.22
C GLY A 137 9.11 3.25 7.68
N ASN A 138 9.49 2.38 8.62
CA ASN A 138 9.14 2.53 10.03
C ASN A 138 9.79 3.79 10.63
N LEU A 139 9.01 4.85 10.86
CA LEU A 139 9.45 6.13 11.43
C LEU A 139 9.20 6.20 12.95
N ALA A 140 8.51 5.21 13.53
CA ALA A 140 8.10 5.20 14.94
C ALA A 140 9.12 4.57 15.91
N GLY A 141 10.28 4.11 15.43
CA GLY A 141 11.39 3.69 16.31
C GLY A 141 11.13 2.47 17.20
N ALA A 142 10.07 1.70 16.96
CA ALA A 142 9.85 0.44 17.68
C ALA A 142 10.68 -0.69 17.05
N ALA A 143 11.49 -1.35 17.87
CA ALA A 143 12.23 -2.54 17.47
C ALA A 143 11.25 -3.65 17.07
N HIS A 144 11.39 -4.16 15.85
CA HIS A 144 10.80 -5.45 15.50
C HIS A 144 11.58 -6.53 16.25
N GLY A 145 10.89 -7.25 17.14
CA GLY A 145 11.34 -8.55 17.65
C GLY A 145 11.06 -9.66 16.65
#